data_AF-A0A4U6CVZ1-F1
#
_entry.id   AF-A0A4U6CVZ1-F1
#
_cell.length_a   1.000
_cell.length_b   1.000
_cell.length_c   1.000
_cell.angle_alpha   90.00
_cell.angle_beta   90.00
_cell.angle_gamma   90.00
#
_symmetry.space_group_name_H-M   'P 1'
#
loop_
_entity.id
_entity.type
_entity.pdbx_description
1 polymer ?
#
loop_
_entity_poly.entity_id
_entity_poly.type
_entity_poly.pdbx_seq_one_letter_code
_entity_poly.pdbx_strand_id
1 'polypeptide(L)' 'MVSWQLATENDRDQLYITMIFRNPQIRTFRWFEINMPVVLIREERRKGTTAEQYIQKYVLDFRQRTKEGNVAKYGEKMIV' A
#
# COMPACT_ATOMS: atom_id res chain seq x y z
N MET A 1 -26.49 -16.50 -17.22
CA MET A 1 -25.64 -17.39 -16.41
C MET A 1 -24.71 -16.52 -15.59
N VAL A 2 -24.81 -16.56 -14.26
CA VAL A 2 -23.85 -15.88 -13.37
C VAL A 2 -22.81 -16.94 -12.99
N SER A 3 -21.59 -16.80 -13.49
CA SER A 3 -20.47 -17.64 -13.06
C SER A 3 -19.95 -17.11 -11.73
N TRP A 4 -20.19 -17.85 -10.65
CA TRP A 4 -19.52 -17.60 -9.37
C TRP A 4 -18.03 -17.94 -9.51
N GLN A 5 -17.18 -16.92 -9.59
CA GLN A 5 -15.74 -17.11 -9.50
C GLN A 5 -15.34 -17.17 -8.02
N LEU A 6 -14.58 -18.21 -7.65
CA LEU A 6 -13.97 -18.27 -6.32
C LEU A 6 -12.94 -17.14 -6.20
N ALA A 7 -13.02 -16.36 -5.12
CA ALA A 7 -12.01 -15.34 -4.83
C ALA A 7 -10.64 -16.00 -4.63
N THR A 8 -9.67 -15.57 -5.42
CA THR A 8 -8.28 -16.03 -5.34
C THR A 8 -7.51 -15.29 -4.24
N GLU A 9 -6.33 -15.79 -3.90
CA GLU A 9 -5.42 -15.09 -2.97
C GLU A 9 -5.01 -13.71 -3.50
N ASN A 10 -4.93 -13.52 -4.82
CA ASN A 10 -4.67 -12.21 -5.42
C ASN A 10 -5.85 -11.25 -5.22
N ASP A 11 -7.09 -11.72 -5.26
CA ASP A 11 -8.27 -10.88 -5.02
C ASP A 11 -8.29 -10.39 -3.57
N ARG A 12 -7.86 -11.24 -2.63
CA ARG A 12 -7.71 -10.87 -1.21
C ARG A 12 -6.61 -9.84 -1.00
N ASP A 13 -5.47 -10.00 -1.68
CA ASP A 13 -4.38 -9.02 -1.63
C ASP A 13 -4.84 -7.67 -2.21
N GLN A 14 -5.57 -7.67 -3.34
CA GLN A 14 -6.13 -6.46 -3.95
C GLN A 14 -7.15 -5.75 -3.05
N LEU A 15 -8.02 -6.52 -2.39
CA LEU A 15 -8.98 -5.98 -1.45
C LEU A 15 -8.29 -5.33 -0.24
N TYR A 16 -7.22 -5.95 0.26
CA TYR A 16 -6.41 -5.40 1.34
C TYR A 16 -5.69 -4.11 0.93
N ILE A 17 -5.10 -4.07 -0.27
CA ILE A 17 -4.51 -2.84 -0.85
C ILE A 17 -5.56 -1.74 -0.96
N THR A 18 -6.75 -2.09 -1.43
CA THR A 18 -7.87 -1.14 -1.55
C THR A 18 -8.26 -0.57 -0.19
N MET A 19 -8.28 -1.40 0.87
CA MET A 19 -8.53 -0.92 2.23
C MET A 19 -7.47 0.06 2.72
N ILE A 20 -6.19 -0.21 2.42
CA ILE A 20 -5.09 0.70 2.74
C ILE A 20 -5.30 2.05 2.07
N PHE A 21 -5.50 2.09 0.74
CA PHE A 21 -5.67 3.36 0.00
C PHE A 21 -6.96 4.11 0.30
N ARG A 22 -8.00 3.43 0.76
CA ARG A 22 -9.25 4.08 1.20
C ARG A 22 -9.13 4.73 2.58
N ASN A 23 -8.07 4.43 3.34
CA ASN A 23 -7.89 5.00 4.65
C ASN A 23 -7.69 6.53 4.57
N PRO A 24 -8.45 7.32 5.36
CA PRO A 24 -8.36 8.78 5.33
C PRO A 24 -6.98 9.34 5.70
N GLN A 25 -6.19 8.61 6.51
CA GLN A 25 -4.86 9.06 6.96
C GLN A 25 -3.84 9.18 5.83
N ILE A 26 -3.98 8.38 4.77
CA ILE A 26 -3.04 8.37 3.64
C ILE A 26 -3.64 8.94 2.36
N ARG A 27 -4.90 9.40 2.40
CA ARG A 27 -5.63 9.94 1.25
C ARG A 27 -4.96 11.19 0.64
N THR A 28 -4.23 11.94 1.46
CA THR A 28 -3.46 13.12 1.04
C THR A 28 -2.05 12.79 0.54
N PHE A 29 -1.60 11.54 0.68
CA PHE A 29 -0.25 11.14 0.30
C PHE A 29 -0.22 10.84 -1.19
N ARG A 30 0.91 11.19 -1.82
CA ARG A 30 1.15 10.81 -3.21
C ARG A 30 1.64 9.37 -3.27
N TRP A 31 1.38 8.71 -4.40
CA TRP A 31 1.73 7.30 -4.61
C TRP A 31 3.22 7.00 -4.37
N PHE A 32 4.12 7.95 -4.66
CA PHE A 32 5.56 7.80 -4.42
C PHE A 32 5.98 8.03 -2.96
N GLU A 33 5.10 8.55 -2.11
CA GLU A 33 5.34 8.66 -0.66
C GLU A 33 4.97 7.36 0.07
N ILE A 34 4.33 6.41 -0.61
CA ILE A 34 3.86 5.15 -0.06
C ILE A 34 4.67 4.01 -0.68
N ASN A 35 5.51 3.34 0.11
CA ASN A 35 6.22 2.14 -0.34
C ASN A 35 5.39 0.90 -0.03
N MET A 36 4.83 0.26 -1.06
CA MET A 36 4.02 -0.96 -0.90
C MET A 36 4.54 -2.12 -1.73
N PRO A 37 5.57 -2.82 -1.24
CA PRO A 37 6.02 -4.06 -1.86
C PRO A 37 4.92 -5.13 -1.70
N VAL A 38 4.50 -5.73 -2.82
CA VAL A 38 3.41 -6.72 -2.87
C VAL A 38 3.69 -7.93 -1.95
N VAL A 39 4.96 -8.33 -1.83
CA VAL A 39 5.38 -9.42 -0.92
C VAL A 39 5.06 -9.07 0.54
N LEU A 40 5.38 -7.85 0.98
CA LEU A 40 5.12 -7.40 2.34
C LEU A 40 3.62 -7.30 2.63
N ILE A 41 2.84 -6.79 1.66
CA ILE A 41 1.38 -6.75 1.77
C ILE A 41 0.81 -8.15 2.00
N ARG A 42 1.24 -9.13 1.21
CA ARG A 42 0.79 -10.52 1.31
C ARG A 42 1.16 -11.13 2.65
N GLU A 43 2.38 -10.90 3.13
CA GLU A 43 2.84 -11.39 4.43
C GLU A 43 2.03 -10.78 5.58
N GLU A 44 1.85 -9.46 5.60
CA GLU A 44 1.10 -8.78 6.67
C GLU A 44 -0.38 -9.14 6.65
N ARG A 45 -0.99 -9.29 5.47
CA ARG A 45 -2.36 -9.80 5.36
C ARG A 45 -2.47 -11.22 5.92
N ARG A 46 -1.52 -12.12 5.62
CA ARG A 46 -1.52 -13.49 6.14
C ARG A 46 -1.34 -13.56 7.65
N LYS A 47 -0.64 -12.60 8.25
CA LYS A 47 -0.53 -12.44 9.71
C LYS A 47 -1.81 -11.92 10.35
N GLY A 48 -2.76 -11.42 9.56
CA GLY A 48 -3.99 -10.79 10.06
C GLY A 48 -3.80 -9.33 10.47
N THR A 49 -2.71 -8.68 10.05
CA THR A 49 -2.50 -7.25 10.28
C THR A 49 -3.65 -6.49 9.60
N THR A 50 -4.20 -5.49 10.28
CA THR A 50 -5.25 -4.63 9.70
C THR A 50 -4.63 -3.54 8.82
N ALA A 51 -5.41 -2.99 7.89
CA ALA A 51 -4.95 -1.90 7.02
C ALA A 51 -4.45 -0.68 7.81
N GLU A 52 -5.11 -0.33 8.92
CA GLU A 52 -4.70 0.76 9.82
C GLU A 52 -3.34 0.49 10.47
N GLN A 53 -3.14 -0.72 11.01
CA GLN A 53 -1.87 -1.12 11.61
C GLN A 53 -0.74 -1.12 10.58
N TYR A 54 -1.03 -1.59 9.35
CA TYR A 54 -0.07 -1.55 8.25
C TYR A 54 0.33 -0.10 7.92
N ILE A 55 -0.65 0.80 7.81
CA ILE A 55 -0.41 2.21 7.54
C ILE A 55 0.45 2.85 8.62
N GLN A 56 0.11 2.63 9.89
CA GLN A 56 0.86 3.19 11.01
C GLN A 56 2.31 2.73 10.96
N LYS A 57 2.52 1.42 10.82
CA LYS A 57 3.83 0.78 10.92
C LYS A 57 4.71 1.01 9.70
N TYR A 58 4.15 1.02 8.48
CA TYR A 58 4.93 0.99 7.24
C TYR A 58 4.77 2.22 6.36
N VAL A 59 3.72 3.03 6.55
CA VAL A 59 3.47 4.21 5.72
C VAL A 59 3.77 5.49 6.49
N LEU A 60 3.20 5.69 7.67
CA LEU A 60 3.37 6.92 8.43
C LEU A 60 4.80 7.09 8.95
N ASP A 61 5.34 6.05 9.59
CA ASP A 61 6.69 6.11 10.19
C ASP A 61 7.81 6.20 9.14
N PHE A 62 7.57 5.70 7.92
CA PHE A 62 8.59 5.64 6.85
C PHE A 62 8.40 6.68 5.75
N ARG A 63 7.32 7.47 5.78
CA ARG A 63 6.94 8.42 4.72
C ARG A 63 8.10 9.29 4.23
N GLN A 64 8.77 9.96 5.17
CA GLN A 64 9.83 10.93 4.85
C GLN A 64 11.03 10.24 4.18
N ARG A 65 11.43 9.09 4.71
CA ARG A 65 12.52 8.27 4.17
C ARG A 65 12.18 7.69 2.80
N THR A 66 10.94 7.25 2.60
CA THR A 66 10.45 6.76 1.31
C THR A 66 10.44 7.86 0.26
N LYS A 67 9.97 9.06 0.63
CA LYS A 67 9.98 10.23 -0.25
C LYS A 67 11.40 10.58 -0.68
N GLU A 68 12.33 10.70 0.26
CA GLU A 68 13.73 11.01 -0.03
C GLU A 68 14.38 9.95 -0.91
N GLY A 69 14.13 8.66 -0.63
CA GLY A 69 14.63 7.55 -1.43
C GLY A 69 14.08 7.54 -2.85
N ASN A 70 12.79 7.80 -3.02
CA ASN A 70 12.15 7.82 -4.34
C ASN A 70 12.52 9.07 -5.14
N VAL A 71 12.61 10.24 -4.51
CA VAL A 71 13.11 11.47 -5.16
C VAL A 71 14.56 11.30 -5.59
N ALA A 72 15.41 10.72 -4.75
CA ALA A 72 16.81 10.45 -5.11
C ALA A 72 16.94 9.45 -6.26
N LYS A 73 16.05 8.44 -6.32
CA LYS A 73 16.12 7.36 -7.32
C LYS A 73 15.49 7.72 -8.67
N TYR A 74 14.42 8.50 -8.67
CA TYR A 74 13.63 8.80 -9.86
C TYR A 74 13.68 10.28 -10.27
N GLY A 75 14.34 11.13 -9.48
CA GLY A 75 14.58 12.54 -9.74
C GLY A 75 13.35 13.43 -9.53
N GLU A 76 13.55 14.75 -9.65
CA GLU A 76 12.49 15.77 -9.55
C GLU A 76 11.37 15.63 -10.60
N LYS A 77 11.55 14.78 -11.63
CA LYS A 77 10.51 14.46 -12.62
C LYS A 77 9.25 13.82 -12.01
N MET A 78 9.29 13.36 -10.75
CA MET A 78 8.12 12.88 -10.01
C MET A 78 7.26 14.00 -9.39
N ILE A 79 7.77 15.24 -9.31
CA ILE A 79 7.14 16.37 -8.62
C ILE A 79 6.26 17.21 -9.58
N VAL A 80 6.40 17.00 -10.90
CA VAL A 80 5.63 17.73 -11.94
C VAL A 80 4.24 17.14 -12.12
#